data_AF-A0A531JBK7-F1
#
_entry.id   AF-A0A531JBK7-F1
#
_cell.length_a   1.000
_cell.length_b   1.000
_cell.length_c   1.000
_cell.angle_alpha   90.00
_cell.angle_beta   90.00
_cell.angle_gamma   90.00
#
_symmetry.space_group_name_H-M   'P 1'
#
loop_
_entity.id
_entity.type
_entity.pdbx_description
1 polymer ?
#
loop_
_entity_poly.entity_id
_entity_poly.type
_entity_poly.pdbx_seq_one_letter_code
_entity_poly.pdbx_strand_id
1 'polypeptide(L)' 'MRRPTIRDLAQAAGVSVATVNRILSGTVSVRPKTVQRVQSAAEEIGFYGIGAIDDRVKKL' A
#
# COMPACT_ATOMS: atom_id res chain seq x y z
N MET A 1 -8.39 10.39 -17.33
CA MET A 1 -8.44 9.56 -16.11
C MET A 1 -7.39 10.04 -15.13
N ARG A 2 -7.77 10.27 -13.86
CA ARG A 2 -6.85 10.79 -12.83
C ARG A 2 -6.09 9.61 -12.21
N ARG A 3 -4.77 9.71 -12.11
CA ARG A 3 -3.95 8.67 -11.47
C ARG A 3 -4.29 8.60 -9.97
N PRO A 4 -4.56 7.41 -9.41
CA PRO A 4 -4.75 7.25 -7.97
C PRO A 4 -3.51 7.70 -7.21
N THR A 5 -3.72 8.44 -6.14
CA THR A 5 -2.66 8.96 -5.26
C THR A 5 -2.47 8.07 -4.03
N ILE A 6 -1.42 8.34 -3.25
CA ILE A 6 -1.20 7.68 -1.95
C ILE A 6 -2.37 7.92 -0.99
N ARG A 7 -3.03 9.09 -1.08
CA ARG A 7 -4.20 9.40 -0.25
C ARG A 7 -5.38 8.52 -0.63
N ASP A 8 -5.61 8.33 -1.93
CA ASP A 8 -6.68 7.45 -2.42
C ASP A 8 -6.42 6.01 -2.00
N LEU A 9 -5.17 5.55 -2.10
CA LEU A 9 -4.76 4.23 -1.61
C LEU A 9 -4.99 4.07 -0.10
N ALA A 10 -4.59 5.05 0.70
CA ALA A 10 -4.80 5.01 2.14
C ALA A 10 -6.29 4.92 2.50
N GLN A 11 -7.13 5.69 1.79
CA GLN A 11 -8.58 5.68 1.97
C GLN A 11 -9.19 4.33 1.57
N ALA A 12 -8.85 3.79 0.39
CA ALA A 12 -9.33 2.50 -0.08
C ALA A 12 -8.92 1.35 0.86
N ALA A 13 -7.68 1.38 1.35
CA ALA A 13 -7.17 0.39 2.29
C ALA A 13 -7.69 0.58 3.73
N GLY A 14 -8.32 1.71 4.07
CA GLY A 14 -8.77 2.03 5.42
C GLY A 14 -7.62 2.20 6.42
N VAL A 15 -6.50 2.81 5.97
CA VAL A 15 -5.32 3.08 6.79
C VAL A 15 -4.91 4.55 6.69
N SER A 16 -3.95 4.97 7.51
CA SER A 16 -3.37 6.31 7.38
C SER A 16 -2.37 6.40 6.23
N VAL A 17 -2.20 7.60 5.66
CA VAL A 17 -1.13 7.88 4.69
C VAL A 17 0.26 7.55 5.26
N ALA A 18 0.46 7.78 6.57
CA ALA A 18 1.70 7.41 7.25
C ALA A 18 1.95 5.90 7.22
N THR A 19 0.90 5.08 7.35
CA THR A 19 0.99 3.62 7.23
C THR A 19 1.42 3.22 5.82
N VAL A 20 0.82 3.81 4.79
CA VAL A 20 1.21 3.53 3.38
C VAL A 20 2.66 3.93 3.15
N ASN A 21 3.07 5.13 3.60
CA ASN A 21 4.46 5.57 3.50
C ASN A 21 5.43 4.62 4.21
N ARG A 22 5.09 4.09 5.39
CA ARG A 22 5.93 3.09 6.09
C ARG A 22 6.09 1.80 5.31
N ILE A 23 5.03 1.34 4.64
CA ILE A 23 5.07 0.14 3.79
C ILE A 23 6.00 0.40 2.61
N LEU A 24 5.83 1.55 1.93
CA LEU A 24 6.65 1.94 0.77
C LEU A 24 8.12 2.19 1.15
N SER A 25 8.38 2.78 2.32
CA SER A 25 9.72 3.10 2.81
C SER A 25 10.44 1.92 3.47
N GLY A 26 9.72 0.81 3.76
CA GLY A 26 10.27 -0.40 4.35
C GLY A 26 10.89 -0.24 5.74
N THR A 27 10.59 0.86 6.45
CA THR A 27 11.36 1.29 7.63
C THR A 27 10.81 0.76 8.96
N VAL A 28 9.69 0.04 8.95
CA VAL A 28 9.05 -0.51 10.16
C VAL A 28 8.31 -1.81 9.81
N SER A 29 8.37 -2.82 10.70
CA SER A 29 7.56 -4.05 10.55
C SER A 29 6.07 -3.71 10.65
N VAL A 30 5.40 -3.67 9.49
CA VAL A 30 3.95 -3.52 9.38
C VAL A 30 3.34 -4.91 9.44
N ARG A 31 2.23 -5.07 10.17
CA ARG A 31 1.55 -6.37 10.30
C ARG A 31 1.22 -6.93 8.90
N PRO A 32 1.50 -8.22 8.62
CA PRO A 32 1.26 -8.80 7.29
C PRO A 32 -0.17 -8.58 6.77
N LYS A 33 -1.16 -8.71 7.66
CA LYS A 33 -2.58 -8.44 7.35
C LYS A 33 -2.84 -7.03 6.82
N THR A 34 -2.13 -6.03 7.35
CA THR A 34 -2.24 -4.63 6.89
C THR A 34 -1.59 -4.45 5.53
N VAL A 35 -0.46 -5.10 5.29
CA VAL A 35 0.24 -5.05 3.99
C VAL A 35 -0.62 -5.69 2.90
N GLN A 36 -1.20 -6.87 3.14
CA GLN A 36 -2.14 -7.52 2.22
C GLN A 36 -3.35 -6.64 1.91
N ARG A 37 -3.94 -5.99 2.92
CA ARG A 37 -5.09 -5.09 2.71
C ARG A 37 -4.73 -3.88 1.84
N VAL A 38 -3.53 -3.32 2.02
CA VAL A 38 -3.03 -2.20 1.19
C VAL A 38 -2.72 -2.68 -0.23
N GLN A 39 -2.18 -3.88 -0.39
CA GLN A 39 -1.93 -4.49 -1.70
C GLN A 39 -3.25 -4.67 -2.48
N SER A 40 -4.26 -5.32 -1.89
CA SER A 40 -5.56 -5.52 -2.55
C SER A 40 -6.23 -4.19 -2.93
N ALA A 41 -6.15 -3.18 -2.05
CA ALA A 41 -6.68 -1.85 -2.35
C ALA A 41 -5.89 -1.16 -3.48
N ALA A 42 -4.57 -1.36 -3.57
CA ALA A 42 -3.75 -0.83 -4.64
C ALA A 42 -4.13 -1.44 -6.00
N GLU A 43 -4.40 -2.75 -6.04
CA GLU A 43 -4.90 -3.46 -7.22
C GLU A 43 -6.27 -2.93 -7.64
N GLU A 44 -7.21 -2.80 -6.71
CA GLU A 44 -8.59 -2.36 -6.96
C GLU A 44 -8.64 -0.96 -7.60
N ILE A 45 -7.82 -0.02 -7.10
CA ILE A 45 -7.82 1.35 -7.61
C ILE A 45 -6.88 1.55 -8.81
N GLY A 46 -6.08 0.55 -9.18
CA GLY A 46 -5.06 0.68 -10.23
C GLY A 46 -3.91 1.62 -9.85
N PHE A 47 -3.43 1.53 -8.61
CA PHE A 47 -2.33 2.37 -8.11
C PHE A 47 -1.01 2.02 -8.80
N TYR A 48 -0.28 3.03 -9.27
CA TYR A 48 0.94 2.85 -10.08
C TYR A 48 2.16 2.30 -9.29
N GLY A 49 2.09 2.25 -7.96
CA GLY A 49 3.17 1.79 -7.09
C GLY A 49 3.07 0.34 -6.60
N ILE A 50 2.19 -0.48 -7.20
CA ILE A 50 1.96 -1.89 -6.77
C ILE A 50 3.26 -2.69 -6.69
N GLY A 51 4.18 -2.54 -7.66
CA GLY A 51 5.43 -3.31 -7.66
C GLY A 51 6.30 -3.10 -6.41
N ALA A 52 6.32 -1.88 -5.87
CA ALA A 52 7.04 -1.61 -4.63
C ALA A 52 6.38 -2.26 -3.40
N ILE A 53 5.06 -2.45 -3.43
CA ILE A 53 4.27 -3.09 -2.36
C ILE A 53 4.46 -4.61 -2.44
N ASP A 54 4.39 -5.20 -3.64
CA ASP A 54 4.58 -6.63 -3.89
C ASP A 54 5.94 -7.15 -3.41
N ASP A 55 7.00 -6.39 -3.67
CA ASP A 55 8.35 -6.71 -3.21
C ASP A 55 8.47 -6.75 -1.68
N ARG A 56 7.56 -6.08 -0.95
CA ARG A 56 7.51 -6.14 0.51
C ARG A 56 6.69 -7.31 0.99
N VAL A 57 5.56 -7.61 0.33
CA VAL A 57 4.75 -8.80 0.63
C VAL A 57 5.58 -10.08 0.49
N LYS A 58 6.44 -10.17 -0.53
CA LYS A 58 7.34 -11.33 -0.72
C LYS A 58 8.48 -11.45 0.31
N LYS A 59 8.77 -10.38 1.06
CA LYS A 59 9.86 -10.31 2.05
C LYS A 59 9.39 -10.46 3.51
N LEU A 60 8.09 -10.45 3.75
CA LEU A 60 7.46 -10.69 5.05
C LEU A 60 7.12 -12.18 5.21
#